data_AF-A0A6A9SYK4-F1
#
_entry.id   AF-A0A6A9SYK4-F1
#
_cell.length_a   1.000
_cell.length_b   1.000
_cell.length_c   1.000
_cell.angle_alpha   90.00
_cell.angle_beta   90.00
_cell.angle_gamma   90.00
#
_symmetry.space_group_name_H-M   'P 1'
#
loop_
_entity.id
_entity.type
_entity.pdbx_description
1 polymer ?
#
loop_
_entity_poly.entity_id
_entity_poly.type
_entity_poly.pdbx_seq_one_letter_code
_entity_poly.pdbx_strand_id
1 'polypeptide(L)'
;VLAAAAFDADRTDQSTLVIRYVTVRADRRGEGIGPRLLAFVRERARENGFERVRINVNNVYSYVAALKAGYGFTGEETGVAELCMIWPADRAENYDAGLALFEKRDVTDEERHFLAERPPEPPATVDPP
;
A
#
# COMPACT_ATOMS: atom_id res chain seq x y z
N VAL A 1 11.67 -14.78 -10.93
CA VAL A 1 11.11 -13.50 -10.45
C VAL A 1 10.63 -13.68 -9.02
N LEU A 2 11.00 -12.79 -8.09
CA LEU A 2 10.59 -12.85 -6.68
C LEU A 2 9.35 -12.00 -6.37
N ALA A 3 9.18 -10.88 -7.07
CA ALA A 3 8.03 -10.00 -7.00
C ALA A 3 7.88 -9.23 -8.31
N ALA A 4 6.68 -8.70 -8.58
CA ALA A 4 6.39 -7.87 -9.73
C ALA A 4 5.34 -6.81 -9.37
N ALA A 5 5.41 -5.65 -10.02
CA ALA A 5 4.42 -4.60 -9.94
C ALA A 5 4.05 -4.17 -11.37
N ALA A 6 2.76 -3.91 -11.60
CA ALA A 6 2.26 -3.33 -12.84
C ALA A 6 1.69 -1.94 -12.54
N PHE A 7 2.02 -0.97 -13.37
CA PHE A 7 1.62 0.42 -13.21
C PHE A 7 1.48 1.14 -14.54
N ASP A 8 0.66 2.16 -14.57
CA ASP A 8 0.44 3.06 -15.71
C ASP A 8 0.07 4.47 -15.20
N ALA A 9 0.18 5.48 -16.07
CA ALA A 9 -0.27 6.82 -15.73
C ALA A 9 -1.81 6.85 -15.57
N ASP A 10 -2.31 7.64 -14.61
CA ASP A 10 -3.74 7.86 -14.49
C ASP A 10 -4.27 8.52 -15.77
N ARG A 11 -5.43 8.05 -16.23
CA ARG A 11 -6.03 8.51 -17.50
C ARG A 11 -6.61 9.92 -17.38
N THR A 12 -6.91 10.36 -16.16
CA THR A 12 -7.55 11.65 -15.86
C THR A 12 -6.57 12.66 -15.27
N ASP A 13 -5.47 12.19 -14.69
CA ASP A 13 -4.39 13.01 -14.15
C ASP A 13 -3.03 12.42 -14.52
N GLN A 14 -2.42 12.91 -15.60
CA GLN A 14 -1.12 12.40 -16.07
C GLN A 14 0.04 12.66 -15.09
N SER A 15 -0.15 13.49 -14.06
CA SER A 15 0.83 13.68 -12.98
C SER A 15 0.81 12.55 -11.94
N THR A 16 -0.17 11.64 -12.01
CA THR A 16 -0.34 10.53 -11.07
C THR A 16 0.01 9.19 -11.73
N LEU A 17 0.91 8.42 -11.11
CA LEU A 17 1.15 7.02 -11.46
C LEU A 17 0.21 6.09 -10.65
N VAL A 18 -0.45 5.15 -11.29
CA VAL A 18 -1.35 4.18 -10.65
C VAL A 18 -0.73 2.79 -10.68
N ILE A 19 -0.43 2.23 -9.51
CA ILE A 19 -0.04 0.84 -9.35
C ILE A 19 -1.32 -0.01 -9.37
N ARG A 20 -1.43 -0.89 -10.37
CA ARG A 20 -2.58 -1.76 -10.59
C ARG A 20 -2.56 -2.99 -9.70
N TYR A 21 -1.38 -3.56 -9.52
CA TYR A 21 -1.14 -4.64 -8.58
C TYR A 21 0.34 -4.75 -8.24
N VAL A 22 0.60 -5.31 -7.08
CA VAL A 22 1.91 -5.79 -6.65
C VAL A 22 1.75 -7.23 -6.19
N THR A 23 2.67 -8.11 -6.57
CA THR A 23 2.65 -9.51 -6.17
C THR A 23 4.02 -9.97 -5.75
N VAL A 24 4.06 -10.82 -4.73
CA VAL A 24 5.28 -11.46 -4.20
C VAL A 24 5.06 -12.97 -4.29
N ARG A 25 6.10 -13.67 -4.73
CA ARG A 25 6.12 -15.14 -4.80
C ARG A 25 5.73 -15.72 -3.44
N ALA A 26 4.86 -16.72 -3.43
CA ALA A 26 4.18 -17.18 -2.23
C ALA A 26 5.15 -17.61 -1.11
N ASP A 27 6.23 -18.31 -1.47
CA ASP A 27 7.29 -18.79 -0.59
C ASP A 27 8.22 -17.67 -0.06
N ARG A 28 8.06 -16.43 -0.51
CA ARG A 28 8.86 -15.26 -0.11
C ARG A 28 8.03 -14.15 0.52
N ARG A 29 6.74 -14.40 0.78
CA ARG A 29 5.87 -13.46 1.49
C ARG A 29 6.36 -13.30 2.94
N GLY A 30 6.20 -12.11 3.51
CA GLY A 30 6.69 -11.78 4.86
C GLY A 30 8.14 -11.28 4.92
N GLU A 31 8.96 -11.49 3.89
CA GLU A 31 10.37 -11.05 3.84
C GLU A 31 10.57 -9.54 3.54
N GLY A 32 9.49 -8.76 3.48
CA GLY A 32 9.57 -7.32 3.18
C GLY A 32 9.81 -6.96 1.71
N ILE A 33 9.75 -7.93 0.78
CA ILE A 33 9.97 -7.67 -0.66
C ILE A 33 8.90 -6.72 -1.24
N GLY A 34 7.62 -6.92 -0.89
CA GLY A 34 6.50 -6.09 -1.35
C GLY A 34 6.66 -4.60 -1.05
N PRO A 35 6.81 -4.18 0.22
CA PRO A 35 6.99 -2.77 0.55
C PRO A 35 8.25 -2.15 -0.07
N ARG A 36 9.36 -2.89 -0.19
CA ARG A 36 10.57 -2.39 -0.88
C ARG A 36 10.34 -2.17 -2.37
N LEU A 37 9.60 -3.06 -3.03
CA LEU A 37 9.23 -2.88 -4.44
C LEU A 37 8.29 -1.69 -4.64
N LEU A 38 7.33 -1.46 -3.73
CA LEU A 38 6.48 -0.26 -3.79
C LEU A 38 7.28 1.03 -3.58
N ALA A 39 8.21 1.05 -2.61
CA ALA A 39 9.09 2.19 -2.39
C ALA A 39 9.98 2.47 -3.61
N PHE A 40 10.49 1.41 -4.26
CA PHE A 40 11.23 1.52 -5.52
C PHE A 40 10.40 2.14 -6.63
N VAL A 41 9.20 1.60 -6.90
CA VAL A 41 8.31 2.13 -7.95
C VAL A 41 7.98 3.60 -7.70
N ARG A 42 7.67 3.96 -6.45
CA ARG A 42 7.42 5.34 -6.03
C ARG A 42 8.57 6.28 -6.38
N GLU A 43 9.79 5.91 -6.02
CA GLU A 43 10.96 6.76 -6.28
C GLU A 43 11.26 6.89 -7.77
N ARG A 44 11.16 5.78 -8.51
CA ARG A 44 11.28 5.83 -9.97
C ARG A 44 10.19 6.71 -10.59
N ALA A 45 8.96 6.68 -10.10
CA ALA A 45 7.89 7.55 -10.57
C ALA A 45 8.24 9.03 -10.36
N ARG A 46 8.67 9.39 -9.15
CA ARG A 46 9.10 10.75 -8.79
C ARG A 46 10.23 11.24 -9.71
N GLU A 47 11.25 10.41 -9.94
CA GLU A 47 12.37 10.74 -10.84
C GLU A 47 11.93 10.93 -12.31
N ASN A 48 10.82 10.31 -12.71
CA ASN A 48 10.24 10.44 -14.04
C ASN A 48 9.16 11.54 -14.11
N GLY A 49 9.04 12.38 -13.09
CA GLY A 49 8.18 13.58 -13.10
C GLY A 49 6.74 13.36 -12.64
N PHE A 50 6.40 12.19 -12.09
CA PHE A 50 5.10 12.01 -11.43
C PHE A 50 5.09 12.72 -10.08
N GLU A 51 4.02 13.48 -9.82
CA GLU A 51 3.79 14.20 -8.56
C GLU A 51 3.14 13.30 -7.50
N ARG A 52 2.34 12.33 -7.95
CA ARG A 52 1.67 11.35 -7.08
C ARG A 52 1.86 9.93 -7.54
N VAL A 53 1.80 9.01 -6.58
CA VAL A 53 1.69 7.58 -6.84
C VAL A 53 0.54 7.02 -6.01
N ARG A 54 -0.34 6.27 -6.64
CA ARG A 54 -1.53 5.69 -6.03
C ARG A 54 -1.52 4.17 -6.14
N ILE A 55 -1.97 3.50 -5.10
CA ILE A 55 -2.28 2.06 -5.12
C ILE A 55 -3.59 1.82 -4.36
N ASN A 56 -4.45 1.02 -4.95
CA ASN A 56 -5.66 0.53 -4.31
C ASN A 56 -5.37 -0.83 -3.66
N VAL A 57 -5.74 -1.03 -2.40
CA VAL A 57 -5.45 -2.26 -1.65
C VAL A 57 -6.71 -2.83 -1.00
N ASN A 58 -6.90 -4.14 -1.09
CA ASN A 58 -8.11 -4.82 -0.60
C ASN A 58 -7.88 -5.75 0.59
N ASN A 59 -6.65 -5.87 1.10
CA ASN A 59 -6.31 -6.67 2.26
C ASN A 59 -5.33 -5.94 3.19
N VAL A 60 -5.32 -6.35 4.45
CA VAL A 60 -4.54 -5.69 5.51
C VAL A 60 -3.03 -5.78 5.28
N TYR A 61 -2.53 -6.87 4.72
CA TYR A 61 -1.09 -7.02 4.45
C TYR A 61 -0.60 -6.03 3.39
N SER A 62 -1.37 -5.84 2.31
CA SER A 62 -1.09 -4.86 1.29
C SER A 62 -1.19 -3.43 1.82
N TYR A 63 -2.15 -3.15 2.71
CA TYR A 63 -2.27 -1.84 3.38
C TYR A 63 -1.03 -1.52 4.22
N VAL A 64 -0.59 -2.46 5.06
CA VAL A 64 0.65 -2.29 5.85
C VAL A 64 1.89 -2.22 4.97
N ALA A 65 1.95 -2.95 3.87
CA ALA A 65 3.03 -2.84 2.90
C ALA A 65 3.08 -1.44 2.26
N ALA A 66 1.93 -0.86 1.90
CA ALA A 66 1.86 0.50 1.37
C ALA A 66 2.30 1.54 2.41
N LEU A 67 1.87 1.41 3.68
CA LEU A 67 2.33 2.27 4.77
C LEU A 67 3.85 2.23 4.92
N LYS A 68 4.45 1.03 4.93
CA LYS A 68 5.92 0.83 4.97
C LYS A 68 6.62 1.43 3.74
N ALA A 69 5.96 1.47 2.58
CA ALA A 69 6.49 2.11 1.39
C ALA A 69 6.31 3.64 1.37
N GLY A 70 5.74 4.21 2.44
CA GLY A 70 5.55 5.64 2.61
C GLY A 70 4.20 6.19 2.13
N TYR A 71 3.27 5.33 1.73
CA TYR A 71 1.93 5.75 1.33
C TYR A 71 1.05 6.00 2.56
N GLY A 72 0.05 6.87 2.43
CA GLY A 72 -1.00 7.10 3.43
C GLY A 72 -2.38 6.80 2.86
N PHE A 73 -3.30 6.40 3.72
CA PHE A 73 -4.69 6.18 3.36
C PHE A 73 -5.41 7.52 3.17
N THR A 74 -6.14 7.67 2.07
CA THR A 74 -6.84 8.93 1.77
C THR A 74 -8.16 9.08 2.52
N GLY A 75 -8.65 8.02 3.17
CA GLY A 75 -10.03 7.95 3.67
C GLY A 75 -11.03 7.44 2.63
N GLU A 76 -10.61 7.26 1.37
CA GLU A 76 -11.51 6.84 0.29
C GLU A 76 -11.46 5.33 0.03
N GLU A 77 -12.64 4.71 0.06
CA GLU A 77 -12.87 3.38 -0.48
C GLU A 77 -13.34 3.45 -1.93
N THR A 78 -12.82 2.57 -2.77
CA THR A 78 -13.21 2.42 -4.17
C THR A 78 -13.71 1.00 -4.42
N GLY A 79 -14.62 0.82 -5.39
CA GLY A 79 -14.99 -0.49 -5.93
C GLY A 79 -15.20 -1.60 -4.89
N VAL A 80 -14.57 -2.76 -5.11
CA VAL A 80 -14.66 -4.00 -4.30
C VAL A 80 -13.89 -3.85 -2.97
N ALA A 81 -14.30 -2.86 -2.15
CA ALA A 81 -13.71 -2.57 -0.85
C ALA A 81 -12.19 -2.28 -0.92
N GLU A 82 -11.72 -1.64 -1.98
CA GLU A 82 -10.32 -1.24 -2.09
C GLU A 82 -10.09 0.11 -1.38
N LEU A 83 -9.12 0.17 -0.48
CA LEU A 83 -8.67 1.41 0.14
C LEU A 83 -7.67 2.11 -0.79
N CYS A 84 -7.90 3.39 -1.04
CA CYS A 84 -7.01 4.23 -1.85
C CYS A 84 -5.82 4.72 -1.01
N MET A 85 -4.62 4.28 -1.37
CA MET A 85 -3.36 4.71 -0.74
C MET A 85 -2.59 5.60 -1.69
N ILE A 86 -2.10 6.76 -1.22
CA ILE A 86 -1.34 7.70 -2.04
C ILE A 86 0.01 8.07 -1.42
N TRP A 87 0.95 8.46 -2.28
CA TRP A 87 2.15 9.19 -1.91
C TRP A 87 2.27 10.44 -2.81
N PRO A 88 2.69 11.61 -2.29
CA PRO A 88 2.90 11.90 -0.86
C PRO A 88 1.57 11.97 -0.08
N ALA A 89 1.62 11.67 1.22
CA ALA A 89 0.50 11.80 2.17
C ALA A 89 1.00 11.94 3.61
N ASP A 90 0.17 12.46 4.51
CA ASP A 90 0.33 12.20 5.95
C ASP A 90 -0.12 10.76 6.23
N ARG A 91 0.81 9.92 6.71
CA ARG A 91 0.52 8.51 6.97
C ARG A 91 -0.25 8.28 8.26
N ALA A 92 -0.23 9.23 9.19
CA ALA A 92 -0.87 9.10 10.49
C ALA A 92 -2.36 9.44 10.43
N GLU A 93 -2.75 10.41 9.60
CA GLU A 93 -4.11 11.00 9.59
C GLU A 93 -5.25 9.97 9.54
N ASN A 94 -5.14 8.95 8.67
CA ASN A 94 -6.18 7.92 8.50
C ASN A 94 -5.70 6.49 8.80
N TYR A 95 -4.57 6.34 9.50
CA TYR A 95 -3.94 5.04 9.73
C TYR A 95 -4.89 4.03 10.39
N ASP A 96 -5.44 4.39 11.55
CA ASP A 96 -6.34 3.54 12.33
C ASP A 96 -7.69 3.35 11.64
N ALA A 97 -8.18 4.40 10.97
CA ALA A 97 -9.44 4.35 10.22
C ALA A 97 -9.39 3.27 9.12
N GLY A 98 -8.28 3.18 8.38
CA GLY A 98 -8.11 2.15 7.37
C GLY A 98 -8.02 0.73 7.94
N LEU A 99 -7.35 0.55 9.09
CA LEU A 99 -7.28 -0.75 9.76
C LEU A 99 -8.64 -1.20 10.31
N ALA A 100 -9.41 -0.29 10.88
CA ALA A 100 -10.76 -0.56 11.36
C ALA A 100 -11.73 -0.98 10.25
N LEU A 101 -11.49 -0.57 8.99
CA LEU A 101 -12.27 -1.03 7.84
C LEU A 101 -11.99 -2.50 7.50
N PHE A 102 -10.77 -3.00 7.73
CA PHE A 102 -10.47 -4.42 7.56
C PHE A 102 -11.07 -5.27 8.68
N GLU A 103 -11.14 -4.78 9.92
CA GLU A 103 -11.78 -5.51 11.04
C GLU A 103 -13.27 -5.82 10.80
N LYS A 104 -13.96 -4.96 10.04
CA LYS A 104 -15.38 -5.11 9.70
C LYS A 104 -15.63 -6.11 8.57
N ARG A 105 -14.56 -6.63 7.94
CA ARG A 105 -14.65 -7.56 6.80
C ARG A 105 -14.55 -9.00 7.28
N ASP A 106 -14.99 -9.93 6.44
CA ASP A 106 -14.76 -11.36 6.65
C ASP A 106 -13.28 -11.68 6.40
N VAL A 107 -12.47 -11.44 7.43
CA VAL A 107 -11.02 -11.67 7.42
C VAL A 107 -10.69 -13.05 7.99
N THR A 108 -9.56 -13.60 7.56
CA THR A 108 -9.01 -14.85 8.10
C THR A 108 -8.61 -14.70 9.57
N ASP A 109 -8.41 -15.81 10.28
CA ASP A 109 -7.95 -15.78 11.67
C ASP A 109 -6.54 -15.18 11.78
N GLU A 110 -5.68 -15.45 10.81
CA GLU A 110 -4.35 -14.87 10.72
C GLU A 110 -4.40 -13.34 10.55
N GLU A 111 -5.32 -12.82 9.73
CA GLU A 111 -5.52 -11.38 9.56
C GLU A 111 -6.10 -10.73 10.81
N ARG A 112 -7.03 -11.41 11.50
CA ARG A 112 -7.58 -10.97 12.79
C ARG A 112 -6.48 -10.83 13.84
N HIS A 113 -5.61 -11.84 13.95
CA HIS A 113 -4.48 -11.82 14.88
C HIS A 113 -3.51 -10.68 14.53
N PHE A 114 -3.18 -10.54 13.24
CA PHE A 114 -2.33 -9.46 12.75
C PHE A 114 -2.89 -8.07 13.07
N LEU A 115 -4.21 -7.88 12.91
CA LEU A 115 -4.89 -6.63 13.26
C LEU A 115 -4.85 -6.35 14.77
N ALA A 116 -4.96 -7.39 15.62
CA ALA A 116 -4.90 -7.25 17.07
C ALA A 116 -3.50 -6.87 17.60
N GLU A 117 -2.44 -7.27 16.90
CA GLU A 117 -1.05 -6.94 17.23
C GLU A 117 -0.55 -5.62 16.61
N ARG A 118 -1.44 -4.83 16.01
CA ARG A 118 -1.05 -3.60 15.32
C ARG A 118 -0.38 -2.59 16.27
N PRO A 119 0.67 -1.88 15.82
CA PRO A 119 1.22 -0.75 16.57
C PRO A 119 0.23 0.44 16.58
N PRO A 120 0.31 1.31 17.59
CA PRO A 120 -0.55 2.51 17.70
C PRO A 120 -0.22 3.60 16.67
N GLU A 121 0.91 3.48 15.97
CA GLU A 121 1.37 4.42 14.96
C GLU A 121 1.73 3.69 13.66
N PRO A 122 1.71 4.38 12.51
CA PRO A 122 2.15 3.80 11.25
C PRO A 122 3.57 3.21 11.35
N PRO A 123 3.84 2.06 10.74
CA PRO A 123 5.18 1.46 10.77
C PRO A 123 6.22 2.39 10.14
N ALA A 124 7.47 2.24 10.56
CA ALA A 124 8.60 2.91 9.92
C ALA A 124 8.64 2.61 8.41
N THR A 125 9.06 3.60 7.63
CA THR A 125 9.23 3.42 6.19
C THR A 125 10.44 2.55 5.88
N VAL A 126 10.38 1.81 4.78
CA VAL A 126 11.52 1.07 4.24
C VAL A 126 12.18 1.84 3.11
N ASP A 127 13.50 1.72 3.02
CA ASP A 127 14.24 2.24 1.88
C ASP A 127 14.04 1.33 0.65
N PRO A 128 14.07 1.91 -0.56
CA PRO A 128 14.13 1.11 -1.78
C PRO A 128 15.42 0.27 -1.84
N PRO A 129 15.42 -0.81 -2.64
CA PRO A 129 16.62 -1.58 -2.94
C PRO A 129 17.66 -0.79 -3.75
#